data_AF-A0A397FX39-F1
#
_entry.id   AF-A0A397FX39-F1
#
_cell.length_a   1.000
_cell.length_b   1.000
_cell.length_c   1.000
_cell.angle_alpha   90.00
_cell.angle_beta   90.00
_cell.angle_gamma   90.00
#
_symmetry.space_group_name_H-M   'P 1'
#
loop_
_entity.id
_entity.type
_entity.pdbx_description
1 polymer ?
#
loop_
_entity_poly.entity_id
_entity_poly.type
_entity_poly.pdbx_seq_one_letter_code
_entity_poly.pdbx_strand_id
1 'polypeptide(L)'
;MPQVLQADDCDLAARAYLLLVDANMGMAGKLWSQGQDTPTKKEHIDRALGYLDCAYEQYEEIEDIKGQCEMMAKKATVMHLTGDLVLANDYAAKYLDLQKLSKKGV
;
A
#
# COMPACT_ATOMS: atom_id res chain seq x y z
N MET A 1 -11.03 -9.21 -10.30
CA MET A 1 -11.46 -9.03 -8.90
C MET A 1 -11.45 -10.40 -8.22
N PRO A 2 -10.64 -10.64 -7.19
CA PRO A 2 -10.71 -11.87 -6.40
C PRO A 2 -12.11 -12.12 -5.85
N GLN A 3 -12.59 -13.37 -5.90
CA GLN A 3 -13.95 -13.75 -5.44
C GLN A 3 -14.16 -13.48 -3.94
N VAL A 4 -13.08 -13.48 -3.16
CA VAL A 4 -13.11 -13.20 -1.73
C VAL A 4 -13.57 -11.76 -1.41
N LEU A 5 -13.47 -10.85 -2.38
CA LEU A 5 -13.97 -9.47 -2.25
C LEU A 5 -15.51 -9.36 -2.37
N GLN A 6 -16.22 -10.47 -2.57
CA GLN A 6 -17.68 -10.51 -2.66
C GLN A 6 -18.38 -10.81 -1.31
N ALA A 7 -17.61 -11.09 -0.25
CA ALA A 7 -18.13 -11.60 1.02
C ALA A 7 -18.27 -10.54 2.13
N ASP A 8 -18.18 -9.25 1.82
CA ASP A 8 -18.22 -8.11 2.78
C ASP A 8 -17.24 -8.21 3.97
N ASP A 9 -16.23 -9.08 3.88
CA ASP A 9 -15.17 -9.18 4.89
C ASP A 9 -14.03 -8.22 4.56
N CYS A 10 -14.05 -7.05 5.21
CA CYS A 10 -13.09 -5.97 4.98
C CYS A 10 -11.65 -6.38 5.32
N ASP A 11 -11.41 -7.14 6.39
CA ASP A 11 -10.06 -7.60 6.76
C ASP A 11 -9.52 -8.57 5.71
N LEU A 12 -10.34 -9.52 5.29
CA LEU A 12 -9.97 -10.48 4.26
C LEU A 12 -9.76 -9.80 2.90
N ALA A 13 -10.58 -8.79 2.58
CA ALA A 13 -10.44 -7.99 1.38
C ALA A 13 -9.13 -7.18 1.38
N ALA A 14 -8.80 -6.51 2.48
CA ALA A 14 -7.55 -5.78 2.65
C ALA A 14 -6.32 -6.70 2.46
N ARG A 15 -6.35 -7.90 3.07
CA ARG A 15 -5.29 -8.91 2.91
C ARG A 15 -5.16 -9.39 1.48
N ALA A 16 -6.28 -9.58 0.77
CA ALA A 16 -6.25 -9.96 -0.63
C ALA A 16 -5.61 -8.88 -1.51
N TYR A 17 -5.91 -7.60 -1.26
CA TYR A 17 -5.23 -6.49 -1.92
C TYR A 17 -3.74 -6.47 -1.61
N LEU A 18 -3.34 -6.71 -0.36
CA LEU A 18 -1.92 -6.77 0.04
C LEU A 18 -1.14 -7.88 -0.70
N LEU A 19 -1.75 -9.03 -0.94
CA LEU A 19 -1.12 -10.07 -1.77
C LEU A 19 -0.90 -9.59 -3.21
N LEU A 20 -1.81 -8.80 -3.77
CA LEU A 20 -1.65 -8.19 -5.10
C LEU A 20 -0.56 -7.11 -5.09
N VAL A 21 -0.44 -6.33 -4.00
CA VAL A 21 0.66 -5.36 -3.81
C VAL A 21 2.00 -6.08 -3.87
N ASP A 22 2.19 -7.11 -3.04
CA ASP A 22 3.45 -7.83 -2.94
C ASP A 22 3.80 -8.51 -4.27
N ALA A 23 2.81 -9.09 -4.97
CA ALA A 23 3.01 -9.68 -6.29
C ALA A 23 3.46 -8.65 -7.33
N ASN A 24 2.82 -7.48 -7.39
CA ASN A 24 3.18 -6.43 -8.35
C ASN A 24 4.54 -5.81 -8.02
N MET A 25 4.83 -5.53 -6.75
CA MET A 25 6.15 -5.05 -6.33
C MET A 25 7.26 -6.07 -6.61
N GLY A 26 6.97 -7.37 -6.45
CA GLY A 26 7.90 -8.44 -6.81
C GLY A 26 8.20 -8.49 -8.32
N MET A 27 7.18 -8.30 -9.17
CA MET A 27 7.37 -8.19 -10.62
C MET A 27 8.16 -6.94 -11.00
N ALA A 28 7.84 -5.79 -10.41
CA ALA A 28 8.58 -4.55 -10.60
C ALA A 28 10.06 -4.68 -10.18
N GLY A 29 10.33 -5.32 -9.04
CA GLY A 29 11.68 -5.58 -8.54
C GLY A 29 12.50 -6.49 -9.46
N LYS A 30 11.88 -7.50 -10.09
CA LYS A 30 12.54 -8.35 -11.11
C LYS A 30 12.92 -7.55 -12.35
N LEU A 31 12.05 -6.66 -12.83
CA LEU A 31 12.35 -5.80 -13.98
C LEU A 31 13.45 -4.79 -13.64
N TRP A 32 13.43 -4.25 -12.41
CA TRP A 32 14.48 -3.35 -11.91
C TRP A 32 15.85 -4.03 -11.92
N SER A 33 15.97 -5.22 -11.35
CA SER A 33 17.27 -5.91 -11.24
C SER A 33 17.85 -6.31 -12.59
N GLN A 34 17.02 -6.40 -13.63
CA GLN A 34 17.44 -6.61 -15.02
C GLN A 34 17.91 -5.33 -15.72
N GLY A 35 17.95 -4.19 -15.01
CA GLY A 35 18.33 -2.88 -15.57
C GLY A 35 17.30 -2.31 -16.56
N GLN A 36 16.09 -2.89 -16.59
CA GLN A 36 15.03 -2.50 -17.50
C GLN A 36 14.12 -1.45 -16.84
N ASP A 37 14.42 -0.17 -17.07
CA ASP A 37 13.47 0.90 -16.75
C ASP A 37 12.37 0.95 -17.81
N THR A 38 11.40 0.04 -17.67
CA THR A 38 10.33 -0.13 -18.66
C THR A 38 9.03 0.51 -18.20
N PRO A 39 8.18 0.96 -19.14
CA PRO A 39 6.80 1.35 -18.85
C PRO A 39 6.04 0.28 -18.03
N THR A 40 6.33 -1.00 -18.28
CA THR A 40 5.74 -2.13 -17.54
C THR A 40 6.15 -2.17 -16.07
N LYS A 41 7.41 -1.81 -15.73
CA LYS A 41 7.85 -1.66 -14.33
C LYS A 41 6.99 -0.62 -13.62
N LYS A 42 6.79 0.54 -14.27
CA LYS A 42 5.98 1.63 -13.73
C LYS A 42 4.52 1.21 -13.56
N GLU A 43 3.95 0.51 -14.53
CA GLU A 43 2.58 -0.01 -14.45
C GLU A 43 2.38 -0.96 -13.26
N HIS A 44 3.35 -1.84 -12.96
CA HIS A 44 3.29 -2.69 -11.78
C HIS A 44 3.33 -1.88 -10.48
N ILE A 45 4.17 -0.84 -10.41
CA ILE A 45 4.24 0.04 -9.25
C ILE A 45 2.93 0.82 -9.07
N ASP A 46 2.39 1.38 -10.15
CA ASP A 46 1.13 2.14 -10.12
C ASP A 46 -0.05 1.24 -9.69
N ARG A 47 -0.08 -0.01 -10.15
CA ARG A 47 -1.06 -1.02 -9.67
C ARG A 47 -0.89 -1.33 -8.20
N ALA A 48 0.35 -1.51 -7.72
CA ALA A 48 0.61 -1.77 -6.31
C ALA A 48 0.14 -0.60 -5.44
N LEU A 49 0.32 0.64 -5.88
CA LEU A 49 -0.18 1.81 -5.18
C LEU A 49 -1.70 1.86 -5.13
N GLY A 50 -2.37 1.59 -6.25
CA GLY A 50 -3.83 1.50 -6.28
C GLY A 50 -4.39 0.42 -5.35
N TYR A 51 -3.73 -0.74 -5.26
CA TYR A 51 -4.15 -1.77 -4.29
C TYR A 51 -3.85 -1.39 -2.84
N LEU A 52 -2.82 -0.58 -2.56
CA LEU A 52 -2.60 0.00 -1.23
C LEU A 52 -3.67 1.04 -0.87
N ASP A 53 -4.22 1.79 -1.84
CA ASP A 53 -5.40 2.64 -1.62
C ASP A 53 -6.62 1.78 -1.25
N CYS A 54 -6.93 0.75 -2.05
CA CYS A 54 -8.06 -0.13 -1.76
C CYS A 54 -7.93 -0.84 -0.39
N ALA A 55 -6.74 -1.34 -0.04
CA ALA A 55 -6.51 -1.96 1.27
C ALA A 55 -6.67 -0.97 2.43
N TYR A 56 -6.26 0.29 2.23
CA TYR A 56 -6.44 1.34 3.22
C TYR A 56 -7.93 1.60 3.47
N GLU A 57 -8.73 1.76 2.41
CA GLU A 57 -10.18 1.95 2.50
C GLU A 57 -10.85 0.83 3.29
N GLN A 58 -10.46 -0.44 3.05
CA GLN A 58 -11.01 -1.57 3.82
C GLN A 58 -10.64 -1.51 5.31
N TYR A 59 -9.42 -1.10 5.66
CA TYR A 59 -9.03 -0.90 7.07
C TYR A 59 -9.65 0.35 7.70
N GLU A 60 -10.06 1.33 6.89
CA GLU A 60 -10.81 2.51 7.34
C GLU A 60 -12.24 2.13 7.73
N GLU A 61 -12.93 1.31 6.93
CA GLU A 61 -14.30 0.85 7.20
C GLU A 61 -14.44 0.10 8.53
N ILE A 62 -13.39 -0.61 8.98
CA ILE A 62 -13.37 -1.34 10.25
C ILE A 62 -12.60 -0.62 11.37
N GLU A 63 -12.23 0.65 11.15
CA GLU A 63 -11.47 1.48 12.09
C GLU A 63 -10.13 0.87 12.55
N ASP A 64 -9.50 0.01 11.73
CA ASP A 64 -8.19 -0.57 12.02
C ASP A 64 -7.08 0.45 11.72
N ILE A 65 -6.78 1.28 12.72
CA ILE A 65 -5.73 2.29 12.64
C ILE A 65 -4.35 1.66 12.39
N LYS A 66 -4.11 0.43 12.86
CA LYS A 66 -2.83 -0.24 12.64
C LYS A 66 -2.68 -0.64 11.18
N GLY A 67 -3.72 -1.24 10.59
CA GLY A 67 -3.77 -1.55 9.15
C GLY A 67 -3.58 -0.29 8.30
N GLN A 68 -4.30 0.79 8.63
CA GLN A 68 -4.14 2.09 7.96
C GLN A 68 -2.71 2.64 8.04
N CYS A 69 -2.07 2.56 9.21
CA CYS A 69 -0.66 2.94 9.39
C CYS A 69 0.26 2.11 8.47
N GLU A 70 0.11 0.79 8.48
CA GLU A 70 0.94 -0.09 7.65
C GLU A 70 0.84 0.26 6.16
N MET A 71 -0.33 0.67 5.66
CA MET A 71 -0.49 1.09 4.27
C MET A 71 0.28 2.38 3.97
N MET A 72 0.23 3.38 4.86
CA MET A 72 0.99 4.62 4.69
C MET A 72 2.50 4.39 4.75
N ALA A 73 2.98 3.51 5.62
CA ALA A 73 4.39 3.13 5.67
C ALA A 73 4.84 2.45 4.36
N LYS A 74 4.02 1.55 3.81
CA LYS A 74 4.29 0.90 2.51
C LYS A 74 4.30 1.92 1.37
N LYS A 75 3.33 2.84 1.30
CA LYS A 75 3.30 3.92 0.29
C LYS A 75 4.54 4.83 0.39
N ALA A 76 4.91 5.24 1.59
CA ALA A 76 6.14 6.02 1.82
C ALA A 76 7.38 5.28 1.30
N THR A 77 7.46 3.97 1.57
CA THR A 77 8.56 3.11 1.08
C THR A 77 8.58 3.04 -0.44
N VAL A 78 7.44 2.82 -1.09
CA VAL A 78 7.35 2.77 -2.56
C VAL A 78 7.78 4.11 -3.18
N MET A 79 7.32 5.24 -2.64
CA MET A 79 7.69 6.57 -3.13
C MET A 79 9.18 6.87 -2.93
N HIS A 80 9.74 6.45 -1.80
CA HIS A 80 11.17 6.57 -1.56
C HIS A 80 11.98 5.76 -2.57
N LEU A 81 11.54 4.52 -2.86
CA LEU A 81 12.17 3.66 -3.85
C LEU A 81 12.07 4.24 -5.27
N THR A 82 10.96 4.86 -5.65
CA THR A 82 10.80 5.48 -6.98
C THR A 82 11.46 6.85 -7.11
N GLY A 83 12.00 7.40 -6.03
CA GLY A 83 12.69 8.69 -6.01
C GLY A 83 11.79 9.91 -5.79
N ASP A 84 10.49 9.72 -5.57
CA ASP A 84 9.58 10.79 -5.20
C ASP A 84 9.64 11.06 -3.69
N LEU A 85 10.69 11.75 -3.26
CA LEU A 85 10.95 12.01 -1.85
C LEU A 85 9.93 12.95 -1.20
N VAL A 86 9.27 13.82 -1.98
CA VAL A 86 8.23 14.71 -1.47
C VAL A 86 7.04 13.87 -1.05
N LEU A 87 6.53 13.03 -1.96
CA LEU A 87 5.37 12.20 -1.67
C LEU A 87 5.70 11.11 -0.63
N ALA A 88 6.95 10.63 -0.58
CA ALA A 88 7.40 9.74 0.49
C ALA A 88 7.27 10.38 1.87
N ASN A 89 7.71 11.64 2.02
CA ASN A 89 7.60 12.39 3.27
C ASN A 89 6.14 12.68 3.64
N ASP A 90 5.29 12.99 2.66
CA ASP A 90 3.86 13.23 2.90
C ASP A 90 3.17 11.97 3.46
N TYR A 91 3.46 10.79 2.91
CA TYR A 91 2.94 9.53 3.45
C TYR A 91 3.53 9.18 4.83
N ALA A 92 4.82 9.47 5.06
CA ALA A 92 5.43 9.30 6.38
C ALA A 92 4.79 10.23 7.44
N ALA A 93 4.45 11.46 7.08
CA ALA A 93 3.75 12.39 7.95
C ALA A 93 2.34 11.85 8.30
N LYS A 94 1.58 11.37 7.31
CA LYS A 94 0.27 10.73 7.53
C LYS A 94 0.38 9.51 8.45
N TYR A 95 1.41 8.68 8.29
CA TYR A 95 1.69 7.57 9.20
C TYR A 95 1.86 8.05 10.66
N LEU A 96 2.64 9.11 10.88
CA LEU A 96 2.85 9.65 12.23
C LEU A 96 1.56 10.20 12.84
N ASP A 97 0.70 10.81 12.03
CA ASP A 97 -0.59 11.32 12.51
C ASP A 97 -1.56 10.19 12.88
N LEU A 98 -1.66 9.14 12.06
CA LEU A 98 -2.42 7.93 12.39
C LEU A 98 -1.87 7.24 13.64
N GLN A 99 -0.54 7.16 13.80
CA GLN A 99 0.08 6.56 14.98
C GLN A 99 -0.25 7.35 16.26
N LYS A 100 -0.36 8.68 16.18
CA LYS A 100 -0.81 9.51 17.31
C LYS A 100 -2.27 9.22 17.67
N LEU A 101 -3.14 8.98 16.69
CA LEU A 101 -4.54 8.61 16.93
C LEU A 101 -4.64 7.25 17.63
N SER A 102 -3.87 6.25 17.17
CA SER A 102 -3.80 4.92 17.81
C SER A 102 -3.39 5.02 19.29
N LYS A 103 -2.46 5.92 19.64
CA LYS A 103 -2.01 6.13 21.02
C LYS A 103 -2.98 6.91 21.91
N LYS A 104 -3.94 7.65 21.33
CA LYS A 104 -4.95 8.42 22.07
C LYS A 104 -6.23 7.63 22.36
N GLY A 105 -6.42 6.50 21.70
CA GLY A 105 -7.58 5.60 21.89
C GLY A 105 -7.38 4.51 22.95
N VAL A 106 -6.32 4.61 23.78
CA VAL A 106 -6.05 3.76 24.96
C VAL A 106 -6.20 4.61 26.20
#